data_AF-A0A812QX59-F1
#
_entry.id   AF-A0A812QX59-F1
#
_cell.length_a   1.000
_cell.length_b   1.000
_cell.length_c   1.000
_cell.angle_alpha   90.00
_cell.angle_beta   90.00
_cell.angle_gamma   90.00
#
_symmetry.space_group_name_H-M   'P 1'
#
loop_
_entity.id
_entity.type
_entity.pdbx_description
1 polymer ?
#
loop_
_entity_poly.entity_id
_entity_poly.type
_entity_poly.pdbx_seq_one_letter_code
_entity_poly.pdbx_strand_id
1 'polypeptide(L)'
;MEDEPAPYSPQLRAVLQDLDREVRQFDLRLLEAGLTDDVRGLCDRLYDLEAESAAQRAEISRLHGRVPRLEDQVHQGRGWLLHLPDRTTALEEATQKLAIKVRSLVTLLRETLSETVATLRILILRSLPQRPWMLLNQMQKLRSFLQRSSILAAYIARRSGGRNTSFRRACFEHFNFSDYAAGIHSPSTQLELYVEGTHLARPEGVLEVQFSFSGGLQRATTHRLHSPALRAAADGVLTSKDNHKACDERNKVLFDQLCRSHGAYSEVLQQLASSREGTVIQSRLLSKVSDTTAARYLRSVQLFFCAFEELGGNMDAIDQSLFLDAFFALSRGSESGPLSNSINVLKALRWYKKLLAISCLPDLYGTAFSLLSSPAGQEKRESIPLPLSFCSFPGAHSPFGQGKPGRQDLGGLLLGRYRCQPPLC
;
A
#
# COMPACT_ATOMS: atom_id res chain seq x y z
N MET A 1 -62.06 69.54 7.24
CA MET A 1 -61.73 70.23 8.50
C MET A 1 -60.68 69.37 9.15
N GLU A 2 -59.41 69.72 8.94
CA GLU A 2 -58.31 69.10 9.65
C GLU A 2 -58.34 69.70 11.06
N ASP A 3 -58.66 68.87 12.04
CA ASP A 3 -58.65 69.26 13.45
C ASP A 3 -57.23 69.67 13.83
N GLU A 4 -57.00 70.97 13.99
CA GLU A 4 -55.77 71.47 14.60
C GLU A 4 -55.67 70.86 16.01
N PRO A 5 -54.57 70.15 16.33
CA PRO A 5 -54.41 69.57 17.65
C PRO A 5 -54.39 70.70 18.68
N ALA A 6 -55.27 70.59 19.68
CA ALA A 6 -55.42 71.57 20.74
C ALA A 6 -54.04 71.93 21.34
N PRO A 7 -53.73 73.23 21.51
CA PRO A 7 -52.41 73.67 21.93
C PRO A 7 -52.07 73.07 23.29
N TYR A 8 -50.95 72.35 23.36
CA TYR A 8 -50.41 71.81 24.60
C TYR A 8 -50.35 72.89 25.68
N SER A 9 -50.69 72.51 26.92
CA SER A 9 -50.63 73.41 28.06
C SER A 9 -49.21 73.99 28.19
N PRO A 10 -49.06 75.25 28.65
CA PRO A 10 -47.75 75.89 28.76
C PRO A 10 -46.76 75.11 29.65
N GLN A 11 -47.28 74.37 30.63
CA GLN A 11 -46.47 73.47 31.48
C GLN A 11 -45.92 72.28 30.68
N LEU A 12 -46.73 71.64 29.84
CA LEU A 12 -46.27 70.54 28.99
C LEU A 12 -45.26 71.02 27.94
N ARG A 13 -45.44 72.23 27.41
CA ARG A 13 -44.48 72.84 26.48
C ARG A 13 -43.12 73.10 27.11
N ALA A 14 -43.08 73.54 28.37
CA ALA A 14 -41.84 73.73 29.11
C ALA A 14 -41.12 72.39 29.36
N VAL A 15 -41.85 71.35 29.76
CA VAL A 15 -41.29 70.00 29.95
C VAL A 15 -40.71 69.45 28.65
N LEU A 16 -41.40 69.63 27.51
CA LEU A 16 -40.90 69.19 26.21
C LEU A 16 -39.65 69.95 25.77
N GLN A 17 -39.55 71.25 26.10
CA GLN A 17 -38.35 72.05 25.78
C GLN A 17 -37.14 71.67 26.63
N ASP A 18 -37.35 71.36 27.91
CA ASP A 18 -36.26 70.89 28.78
C ASP A 18 -35.81 69.48 28.37
N LEU A 19 -36.75 68.59 28.02
CA LEU A 19 -36.42 67.26 27.49
C LEU A 19 -35.61 67.36 26.18
N ASP A 20 -36.01 68.24 25.26
CA ASP A 20 -35.29 68.45 24.00
C ASP A 20 -33.87 69.02 24.23
N ARG A 21 -33.69 69.84 25.27
CA ARG A 21 -32.35 70.31 25.70
C ARG A 21 -31.49 69.19 26.26
N GLU A 22 -32.04 68.35 27.13
CA GLU A 22 -31.31 67.23 27.72
C GLU A 22 -30.90 66.22 26.64
N VAL A 23 -31.79 65.91 25.69
CA VAL A 23 -31.50 65.04 24.54
C VAL A 23 -30.35 65.62 23.71
N ARG A 24 -30.39 66.91 23.36
CA ARG A 24 -29.30 67.57 22.62
C ARG A 24 -27.98 67.59 23.39
N GLN A 25 -28.02 67.79 24.71
CA GLN A 25 -26.80 67.72 25.54
C GLN A 25 -26.24 66.30 25.59
N PHE A 26 -27.09 65.29 25.61
CA PHE A 26 -26.66 63.90 25.59
C PHE A 26 -26.02 63.52 24.25
N ASP A 27 -26.61 63.95 23.13
CA ASP A 27 -26.06 63.75 21.79
C ASP A 27 -24.68 64.42 21.64
N LEU A 28 -24.51 65.64 22.15
CA LEU A 28 -23.22 66.33 22.15
C LEU A 28 -22.18 65.61 23.00
N ARG A 29 -22.55 65.06 24.17
CA ARG A 29 -21.63 64.27 25.00
C ARG A 29 -21.21 62.97 24.34
N LEU A 30 -22.12 62.32 23.59
CA LEU A 30 -21.79 61.13 22.81
C LEU A 30 -20.82 61.44 21.66
N LEU A 31 -21.00 62.58 21.00
CA LEU A 31 -20.08 63.09 19.97
C LEU A 31 -18.72 63.48 20.55
N GLU A 32 -18.69 64.22 21.67
CA GLU A 32 -17.44 64.65 22.33
C GLU A 32 -16.63 63.47 22.87
N ALA A 33 -17.31 62.41 23.32
CA ALA A 33 -16.64 61.22 23.83
C ALA A 33 -16.03 60.33 22.73
N GLY A 34 -16.13 60.71 21.44
CA GLY A 34 -15.56 59.97 20.32
C GLY A 34 -16.19 58.59 20.05
N LEU A 35 -17.20 58.23 20.85
CA LEU A 35 -17.88 56.94 20.82
C LEU A 35 -18.57 56.67 19.47
N THR A 36 -18.97 57.71 18.75
CA THR A 36 -19.62 57.56 17.44
C THR A 36 -18.68 57.01 16.38
N ASP A 37 -17.42 57.41 16.37
CA ASP A 37 -16.43 56.94 15.39
C ASP A 37 -15.92 55.54 15.76
N ASP A 38 -15.72 55.26 17.04
CA ASP A 38 -15.34 53.93 17.53
C ASP A 38 -16.43 52.89 17.28
N VAL A 39 -17.71 53.24 17.52
CA VAL A 39 -18.85 52.36 17.23
C VAL A 39 -18.98 52.12 15.73
N ARG A 40 -18.81 53.16 14.89
CA ARG A 40 -18.81 52.99 13.43
C ARG A 40 -17.67 52.06 12.98
N GLY A 41 -16.45 52.25 13.49
CA GLY A 41 -15.32 51.39 13.15
C GLY A 41 -15.44 49.95 13.68
N LEU A 42 -16.20 49.72 14.76
CA LEU A 42 -16.56 48.37 15.21
C LEU A 42 -17.63 47.74 14.31
N CYS A 43 -18.64 48.51 13.88
CA CYS A 43 -19.63 48.05 12.92
C CYS A 43 -18.99 47.66 11.57
N ASP A 44 -18.09 48.48 11.05
CA ASP A 44 -17.36 48.18 9.80
C ASP A 44 -16.56 46.87 9.91
N ARG A 45 -15.85 46.68 11.03
CA ARG A 45 -15.13 45.43 11.31
C ARG A 45 -16.06 44.22 11.44
N LEU A 46 -17.25 44.40 12.04
CA LEU A 46 -18.25 43.34 12.12
C LEU A 46 -18.77 42.95 10.73
N TYR A 47 -19.01 43.92 9.85
CA TYR A 47 -19.40 43.66 8.46
C TYR A 47 -18.30 42.92 7.68
N ASP A 48 -17.04 43.29 7.85
CA ASP A 48 -15.91 42.61 7.22
C ASP A 48 -15.80 41.14 7.69
N LEU A 49 -15.93 40.91 9.00
CA LEU A 49 -15.92 39.56 9.57
C LEU A 49 -17.12 38.72 9.12
N GLU A 50 -18.29 39.34 8.97
CA GLU A 50 -19.47 38.66 8.45
C GLU A 50 -19.29 38.26 6.98
N ALA A 51 -18.68 39.14 6.17
CA ALA A 51 -18.31 38.84 4.79
C ALA A 51 -17.27 37.71 4.68
N GLU A 52 -16.24 37.71 5.54
CA GLU A 52 -15.26 36.64 5.59
C GLU A 52 -15.89 35.29 6.01
N SER A 53 -16.75 35.32 7.03
CA SER A 53 -17.51 34.14 7.47
C SER A 53 -18.43 33.59 6.37
N ALA A 54 -19.06 34.47 5.58
CA ALA A 54 -19.84 34.06 4.42
C ALA A 54 -18.96 33.40 3.34
N ALA A 55 -17.79 33.97 3.05
CA ALA A 55 -16.83 33.40 2.10
C ALA A 55 -16.31 32.02 2.55
N GLN A 56 -15.99 31.86 3.83
CA GLN A 56 -15.58 30.57 4.41
C GLN A 56 -16.70 29.52 4.32
N ARG A 57 -17.96 29.89 4.61
CA ARG A 57 -19.11 28.99 4.47
C ARG A 57 -19.34 28.54 3.03
N ALA A 58 -19.13 29.44 2.06
CA ALA A 58 -19.18 29.10 0.63
C ALA A 58 -18.06 28.13 0.24
N GLU A 59 -16.83 28.34 0.72
CA GLU A 59 -15.71 27.44 0.45
C GLU A 59 -15.90 26.05 1.08
N ILE A 60 -16.38 25.99 2.32
CA ILE A 60 -16.74 24.72 2.97
C ILE A 60 -17.79 23.99 2.15
N SER A 61 -18.83 24.68 1.67
CA SER A 61 -19.88 24.09 0.84
C SER A 61 -19.32 23.56 -0.49
N ARG A 62 -18.39 24.31 -1.11
CA ARG A 62 -17.69 23.89 -2.34
C ARG A 62 -16.86 22.62 -2.11
N LEU A 63 -16.12 22.55 -1.01
CA LEU A 63 -15.34 21.37 -0.64
C LEU A 63 -16.25 20.18 -0.32
N HIS A 64 -17.35 20.40 0.40
CA HIS A 64 -18.34 19.37 0.70
C HIS A 64 -18.95 18.78 -0.59
N GLY A 65 -19.17 19.60 -1.62
CA GLY A 65 -19.61 19.12 -2.93
C GLY A 65 -18.55 18.33 -3.72
N ARG A 66 -17.26 18.51 -3.42
CA ARG A 66 -16.15 17.76 -4.06
C ARG A 66 -15.91 16.40 -3.42
N VAL A 67 -16.16 16.26 -2.11
CA VAL A 67 -15.92 15.01 -1.37
C VAL A 67 -16.65 13.81 -1.98
N PRO A 68 -17.96 13.85 -2.28
CA PRO A 68 -18.67 12.72 -2.89
C PRO A 68 -18.08 12.29 -4.23
N ARG A 69 -17.59 13.24 -5.05
CA ARG A 69 -16.95 12.91 -6.34
C ARG A 69 -15.64 12.17 -6.16
N LEU A 70 -14.85 12.54 -5.16
CA LEU A 70 -13.62 11.83 -4.81
C LEU A 70 -13.93 10.46 -4.22
N GLU A 71 -14.97 10.36 -3.39
CA GLU A 71 -15.44 9.07 -2.87
C GLU A 71 -15.88 8.14 -4.00
N ASP A 72 -16.63 8.63 -4.99
CA ASP A 72 -17.03 7.87 -6.18
C ASP A 72 -15.81 7.41 -6.99
N GLN A 73 -14.81 8.26 -7.20
CA GLN A 73 -13.57 7.90 -7.88
C GLN A 73 -12.78 6.83 -7.11
N VAL A 74 -12.72 6.92 -5.78
CA VAL A 74 -12.09 5.90 -4.93
C VAL A 74 -12.87 4.58 -4.99
N HIS A 75 -14.20 4.61 -4.96
CA HIS A 75 -15.03 3.42 -5.10
C HIS A 75 -14.86 2.76 -6.48
N GLN A 76 -14.78 3.54 -7.56
CA GLN A 76 -14.48 3.01 -8.89
C GLN A 76 -13.08 2.39 -8.92
N GLY A 77 -12.06 3.08 -8.38
CA GLY A 77 -10.69 2.56 -8.27
C GLY A 77 -10.62 1.25 -7.49
N ARG A 78 -11.42 1.10 -6.42
CA ARG A 78 -11.55 -0.16 -5.68
C ARG A 78 -12.13 -1.30 -6.53
N GLY A 79 -13.13 -1.00 -7.36
CA GLY A 79 -13.65 -1.97 -8.33
C GLY A 79 -12.55 -2.50 -9.25
N TRP A 80 -11.70 -1.62 -9.80
CA TRP A 80 -10.56 -2.03 -10.61
C TRP A 80 -9.53 -2.86 -9.84
N LEU A 81 -9.23 -2.47 -8.60
CA LEU A 81 -8.29 -3.20 -7.74
C LEU A 81 -8.78 -4.60 -7.36
N LEU A 82 -10.09 -4.82 -7.22
CA LEU A 82 -10.64 -6.15 -6.95
C LEU A 82 -10.47 -7.11 -8.14
N HIS A 83 -10.45 -6.60 -9.37
CA HIS A 83 -10.25 -7.42 -10.58
C HIS A 83 -8.78 -7.61 -10.98
N LEU A 84 -7.85 -6.86 -10.38
CA LEU A 84 -6.42 -6.96 -10.65
C LEU A 84 -5.83 -8.32 -10.24
N PRO A 85 -6.13 -8.88 -9.06
CA PRO A 85 -5.70 -10.22 -8.67
C PRO A 85 -6.08 -11.29 -9.69
N ASP A 86 -7.33 -11.32 -10.17
CA ASP A 86 -7.79 -12.30 -11.15
C ASP A 86 -7.06 -12.18 -12.49
N ARG A 87 -6.74 -10.95 -12.91
CA ARG A 87 -5.94 -10.72 -14.11
C ARG A 87 -4.48 -11.15 -13.92
N THR A 88 -3.92 -10.91 -12.74
CA THR A 88 -2.55 -11.36 -12.44
C THR A 88 -2.44 -12.87 -12.37
N THR A 89 -3.41 -13.57 -11.77
CA THR A 89 -3.43 -15.04 -11.74
C THR A 89 -3.66 -15.63 -13.12
N ALA A 90 -4.54 -15.04 -13.95
CA ALA A 90 -4.71 -15.46 -15.34
C ALA A 90 -3.43 -15.28 -16.17
N LEU A 91 -2.69 -14.18 -15.96
CA LEU A 91 -1.42 -13.95 -16.61
C LEU A 91 -0.35 -14.94 -16.12
N GLU A 92 -0.28 -15.21 -14.82
CA GLU A 92 0.62 -16.21 -14.25
C GLU A 92 0.35 -17.60 -14.83
N GLU A 93 -0.90 -18.04 -14.90
CA GLU A 93 -1.28 -19.32 -15.50
C GLU A 93 -0.88 -19.39 -17.00
N ALA A 94 -1.10 -18.31 -17.75
CA ALA A 94 -0.68 -18.23 -19.14
C ALA A 94 0.85 -18.33 -19.30
N THR A 95 1.62 -17.67 -18.42
CA THR A 95 3.09 -17.75 -18.43
C THR A 95 3.60 -19.14 -18.04
N GLN A 96 2.95 -19.82 -17.08
CA GLN A 96 3.27 -21.20 -16.71
C GLN A 96 2.99 -22.17 -17.86
N LYS A 97 1.84 -22.05 -18.54
CA LYS A 97 1.51 -22.85 -19.74
C LYS A 97 2.54 -22.63 -20.85
N LEU A 98 2.99 -21.39 -21.07
CA LEU A 98 4.03 -21.10 -22.04
C LEU A 98 5.36 -21.74 -21.65
N ALA A 99 5.77 -21.66 -20.38
CA ALA A 99 7.00 -22.26 -19.88
C ALA A 99 7.02 -23.78 -20.07
N ILE A 100 5.90 -24.47 -19.80
CA ILE A 100 5.76 -25.92 -20.03
C ILE A 100 5.92 -26.25 -21.52
N LYS A 101 5.28 -25.49 -22.42
CA LYS A 101 5.41 -25.69 -23.87
C LYS A 101 6.85 -25.48 -24.35
N VAL A 102 7.54 -24.46 -23.86
CA VAL A 102 8.96 -24.21 -24.21
C VAL A 102 9.83 -25.37 -23.73
N ARG A 103 9.65 -25.87 -22.50
CA ARG A 103 10.40 -27.03 -22.00
C ARG A 103 10.18 -28.27 -22.88
N SER A 104 8.93 -28.55 -23.26
CA SER A 104 8.60 -29.67 -24.17
C SER A 104 9.23 -29.53 -25.55
N LEU A 105 9.30 -28.31 -26.10
CA LEU A 105 10.00 -28.06 -27.35
C LEU A 105 11.51 -28.28 -27.22
N VAL A 106 12.11 -27.85 -26.10
CA VAL A 106 13.55 -28.06 -25.83
C VAL A 106 13.87 -29.55 -25.70
N THR A 107 13.03 -30.34 -25.03
CA THR A 107 13.24 -31.80 -24.94
C THR A 107 13.14 -32.47 -26.30
N LEU A 108 12.14 -32.12 -27.11
CA LEU A 108 11.97 -32.67 -28.46
C LEU A 108 13.14 -32.29 -29.39
N LEU A 109 13.65 -31.07 -29.28
CA LEU A 109 14.86 -30.65 -29.99
C LEU A 109 16.09 -31.45 -29.53
N ARG A 110 16.23 -31.70 -28.22
CA ARG A 110 17.34 -32.50 -27.69
C ARG A 110 17.30 -33.94 -28.18
N GLU A 111 16.12 -34.57 -28.20
CA GLU A 111 15.93 -35.94 -28.68
C GLU A 111 16.25 -36.06 -30.18
N THR A 112 15.71 -35.16 -30.99
CA THR A 112 15.99 -35.12 -32.44
C THR A 112 17.46 -34.86 -32.75
N LEU A 113 18.13 -33.98 -31.99
CA LEU A 113 19.57 -33.76 -32.11
C LEU A 113 20.39 -34.98 -31.67
N SER A 114 19.99 -35.65 -30.59
CA SER A 114 20.67 -36.87 -30.13
C SER A 114 20.55 -38.01 -31.15
N GLU A 115 19.37 -38.20 -31.74
CA GLU A 115 19.13 -39.23 -32.76
C GLU A 115 19.92 -38.96 -34.05
N THR A 116 19.96 -37.71 -34.50
CA THR A 116 20.75 -37.31 -35.67
C THR A 116 22.26 -37.48 -35.42
N VAL A 117 22.76 -37.11 -34.24
CA VAL A 117 24.17 -37.34 -33.87
C VAL A 117 24.49 -38.84 -33.80
N ALA A 118 23.60 -39.66 -33.25
CA ALA A 118 23.79 -41.11 -33.20
C ALA A 118 23.82 -41.73 -34.61
N THR A 119 22.93 -41.31 -35.50
CA THR A 119 22.90 -41.75 -36.90
C THR A 119 24.17 -41.34 -37.64
N LEU A 120 24.62 -40.10 -37.45
CA LEU A 120 25.89 -39.62 -38.01
C LEU A 120 27.06 -40.45 -37.48
N ARG A 121 27.12 -40.75 -36.18
CA ARG A 121 28.18 -41.58 -35.60
C ARG A 121 28.23 -42.98 -36.24
N ILE A 122 27.08 -43.62 -36.45
CA ILE A 122 27.00 -44.93 -37.13
C ILE A 122 27.48 -44.83 -38.58
N LEU A 123 27.07 -43.78 -39.31
CA LEU A 123 27.51 -43.55 -40.68
C LEU A 123 29.03 -43.31 -40.77
N ILE A 124 29.60 -42.55 -39.83
CA ILE A 124 31.05 -42.31 -39.73
C ILE A 124 31.78 -43.63 -39.46
N LEU A 125 31.34 -44.41 -38.47
CA LEU A 125 31.96 -45.68 -38.11
C LEU A 125 31.84 -46.73 -39.24
N ARG A 126 30.78 -46.71 -40.04
CA ARG A 126 30.63 -47.59 -41.22
C ARG A 126 31.44 -47.13 -42.45
N SER A 127 31.86 -45.87 -42.53
CA SER A 127 32.54 -45.31 -43.71
C SER A 127 34.07 -45.21 -43.59
N LEU A 128 34.61 -45.47 -42.39
CA LEU A 128 36.03 -45.75 -42.16
C LEU A 128 36.31 -47.21 -42.57
N PRO A 129 36.50 -47.50 -43.88
CA PRO A 129 37.83 -47.28 -44.44
C PRO A 129 37.94 -46.86 -45.94
N GLN A 130 36.93 -46.30 -46.65
CA GLN A 130 37.11 -46.09 -48.11
C GLN A 130 36.79 -44.75 -48.78
N ARG A 131 36.11 -43.76 -48.18
CA ARG A 131 35.79 -42.50 -48.93
C ARG A 131 35.80 -41.23 -48.06
N PRO A 132 36.94 -40.54 -47.90
CA PRO A 132 37.06 -39.34 -47.06
C PRO A 132 36.25 -38.12 -47.53
N TRP A 133 35.86 -38.04 -48.81
CA TRP A 133 35.11 -36.90 -49.33
C TRP A 133 33.63 -36.87 -48.90
N MET A 134 33.01 -38.01 -48.56
CA MET A 134 31.63 -38.04 -48.04
C MET A 134 31.51 -37.46 -46.63
N LEU A 135 32.53 -37.66 -45.80
CA LEU A 135 32.64 -37.09 -44.45
C LEU A 135 32.65 -35.56 -44.49
N LEU A 136 33.37 -34.96 -45.44
CA LEU A 136 33.47 -33.52 -45.60
C LEU A 136 32.11 -32.88 -45.94
N ASN A 137 31.33 -33.53 -46.82
CA ASN A 137 30.01 -33.03 -47.22
C ASN A 137 28.98 -33.11 -46.07
N GLN A 138 29.04 -34.18 -45.24
CA GLN A 138 28.19 -34.28 -44.04
C GLN A 138 28.58 -33.27 -42.95
N MET A 139 29.88 -33.03 -42.76
CA MET A 139 30.37 -31.98 -41.85
C MET A 139 29.93 -30.58 -42.29
N GLN A 140 29.95 -30.28 -43.60
CA GLN A 140 29.43 -29.01 -44.12
C GLN A 140 27.92 -28.84 -43.91
N LYS A 141 27.13 -29.91 -44.09
CA LYS A 141 25.69 -29.88 -43.78
C LYS A 141 25.43 -29.61 -42.32
N LEU A 142 26.16 -30.28 -41.41
CA LEU A 142 26.05 -30.05 -39.97
C LEU A 142 26.41 -28.60 -39.59
N ARG A 143 27.49 -28.05 -40.16
CA ARG A 143 27.91 -26.66 -39.97
C ARG A 143 26.83 -25.68 -40.43
N SER A 144 26.23 -25.91 -41.59
CA SER A 144 25.15 -25.07 -42.12
C SER A 144 23.88 -25.12 -41.26
N PHE A 145 23.58 -26.27 -40.67
CA PHE A 145 22.46 -26.44 -39.74
C PHE A 145 22.70 -25.68 -38.43
N LEU A 146 23.87 -25.85 -37.81
CA LEU A 146 24.24 -25.13 -36.58
C LEU A 146 24.23 -23.61 -36.78
N GLN A 147 24.71 -23.14 -37.93
CA GLN A 147 24.68 -21.71 -38.27
C GLN A 147 23.24 -21.19 -38.39
N ARG A 148 22.34 -21.92 -39.04
CA ARG A 148 20.91 -21.56 -39.13
C ARG A 148 20.22 -21.55 -37.76
N SER A 149 20.54 -22.52 -36.89
CA SER A 149 20.01 -22.58 -35.53
C SER A 149 20.48 -21.40 -34.67
N SER A 150 21.74 -20.96 -34.82
CA SER A 150 22.26 -19.78 -34.13
C SER A 150 21.57 -18.48 -34.57
N ILE A 151 21.29 -18.35 -35.88
CA ILE A 151 20.56 -17.19 -36.44
C ILE A 151 19.11 -17.18 -35.94
N LEU A 152 18.46 -18.33 -35.85
CA LEU A 152 17.11 -18.45 -35.31
C LEU A 152 17.06 -18.06 -33.82
N ALA A 153 18.02 -18.50 -33.02
CA ALA A 153 18.15 -18.10 -31.61
C ALA A 153 18.35 -16.58 -31.46
N ALA A 154 19.23 -15.99 -32.29
CA ALA A 154 19.46 -14.54 -32.31
C ALA A 154 18.21 -13.76 -32.77
N TYR A 155 17.44 -14.30 -33.72
CA TYR A 155 16.20 -13.71 -34.20
C TYR A 155 15.08 -13.74 -33.14
N ILE A 156 14.92 -14.85 -32.43
CA ILE A 156 13.97 -14.97 -31.31
C ILE A 156 14.32 -13.96 -30.20
N ALA A 157 15.61 -13.86 -29.84
CA ALA A 157 16.10 -12.90 -28.85
C ALA A 157 15.96 -11.43 -29.28
N ARG A 158 15.88 -11.14 -30.59
CA ARG A 158 15.67 -9.79 -31.14
C ARG A 158 14.19 -9.43 -31.24
N ARG A 159 13.32 -10.41 -31.52
CA ARG A 159 11.88 -10.22 -31.68
C ARG A 159 11.12 -10.19 -30.35
N SER A 160 11.67 -10.75 -29.28
CA SER A 160 11.16 -10.63 -27.90
C SER A 160 11.38 -9.23 -27.30
N GLY A 161 11.29 -8.17 -28.11
CA GLY A 161 11.71 -6.81 -27.81
C GLY A 161 11.32 -6.35 -26.40
N GLY A 162 12.31 -6.22 -25.52
CA GLY A 162 12.08 -5.67 -24.18
C GLY A 162 13.10 -6.15 -23.14
N ARG A 163 14.13 -5.32 -22.92
CA ARG A 163 14.81 -4.98 -21.63
C ARG A 163 15.10 -6.06 -20.56
N ASN A 164 14.97 -7.35 -20.83
CA ASN A 164 15.25 -8.39 -19.85
C ASN A 164 16.58 -9.07 -20.17
N THR A 165 17.66 -8.56 -19.58
CA THR A 165 19.04 -9.07 -19.71
C THR A 165 19.17 -10.54 -19.27
N SER A 166 18.23 -11.01 -18.44
CA SER A 166 18.14 -12.36 -17.89
C SER A 166 17.86 -13.44 -18.94
N PHE A 167 16.96 -13.17 -19.90
CA PHE A 167 16.62 -14.14 -20.95
C PHE A 167 17.75 -14.31 -21.97
N ARG A 168 18.46 -13.20 -22.28
CA ARG A 168 19.65 -13.23 -23.15
C ARG A 168 20.78 -14.09 -22.59
N ARG A 169 20.99 -14.07 -21.27
CA ARG A 169 22.06 -14.83 -20.61
C ARG A 169 21.73 -16.34 -20.54
N ALA A 170 20.50 -16.70 -20.20
CA ALA A 170 20.06 -18.11 -20.16
C ALA A 170 20.13 -18.80 -21.55
N CYS A 171 19.82 -18.09 -22.64
CA CYS A 171 19.98 -18.64 -23.99
C CYS A 171 21.44 -18.79 -24.43
N PHE A 172 22.36 -17.99 -23.87
CA PHE A 172 23.80 -18.07 -24.18
C PHE A 172 24.50 -19.17 -23.37
N GLU A 173 24.14 -19.33 -22.08
CA GLU A 173 24.76 -20.33 -21.20
C GLU A 173 24.33 -21.76 -21.54
N HIS A 174 23.11 -21.98 -22.05
CA HIS A 174 22.65 -23.30 -22.46
C HIS A 174 23.24 -23.82 -23.79
N PHE A 175 23.94 -22.98 -24.56
CA PHE A 175 24.56 -23.35 -25.83
C PHE A 175 26.10 -23.38 -25.77
N ASN A 176 26.67 -23.61 -24.60
CA ASN A 176 28.12 -23.73 -24.45
C ASN A 176 28.58 -25.16 -24.82
N PHE A 177 29.16 -25.32 -26.00
CA PHE A 177 29.75 -26.57 -26.51
C PHE A 177 31.22 -26.75 -26.07
N SER A 178 31.59 -26.24 -24.90
CA SER A 178 32.99 -26.26 -24.43
C SER A 178 33.52 -27.64 -24.02
N ASP A 179 32.63 -28.60 -23.74
CA ASP A 179 33.06 -29.90 -23.16
C ASP A 179 33.47 -30.95 -24.20
N TYR A 180 33.42 -30.64 -25.50
CA TYR A 180 33.79 -31.59 -26.57
C TYR A 180 35.10 -31.27 -27.29
N ALA A 181 35.83 -30.21 -26.90
CA ALA A 181 37.02 -29.73 -27.61
C ALA A 181 38.35 -30.03 -26.88
N ALA A 182 38.42 -31.10 -26.08
CA ALA A 182 39.67 -31.58 -25.49
C ALA A 182 40.21 -32.76 -26.28
N GLY A 183 40.84 -32.49 -27.42
CA GLY A 183 41.58 -33.49 -28.17
C GLY A 183 41.85 -33.06 -29.60
N ILE A 184 43.14 -33.00 -29.95
CA ILE A 184 43.75 -32.69 -31.25
C ILE A 184 44.20 -31.23 -31.40
N HIS A 185 45.48 -30.99 -31.05
CA HIS A 185 46.24 -29.84 -31.51
C HIS A 185 46.83 -30.13 -32.90
N SER A 186 46.65 -29.20 -33.85
CA SER A 186 47.65 -28.86 -34.87
C SER A 186 47.35 -27.47 -35.45
N PRO A 187 48.36 -26.62 -35.74
CA PRO A 187 48.16 -25.20 -35.98
C PRO A 187 48.05 -24.89 -37.47
N SER A 188 47.09 -24.05 -37.86
CA SER A 188 47.26 -23.01 -38.89
C SER A 188 45.96 -22.29 -39.19
N THR A 189 46.10 -20.98 -39.42
CA THR A 189 45.12 -19.98 -39.90
C THR A 189 44.31 -19.25 -38.81
N GLN A 190 44.81 -18.06 -38.51
CA GLN A 190 44.28 -17.02 -37.63
C GLN A 190 42.92 -16.49 -38.08
N LEU A 191 42.05 -16.26 -37.09
CA LEU A 191 41.18 -15.08 -37.04
C LEU A 191 40.89 -14.81 -35.55
N GLU A 192 41.75 -13.99 -34.94
CA GLU A 192 41.62 -13.59 -33.54
C GLU A 192 40.57 -12.47 -33.40
N LEU A 193 39.51 -12.74 -32.65
CA LEU A 193 38.71 -11.73 -31.96
C LEU A 193 39.07 -11.85 -30.48
N TYR A 194 40.04 -11.04 -30.06
CA TYR A 194 40.48 -10.95 -28.67
C TYR A 194 39.43 -10.17 -27.86
N VAL A 195 38.77 -10.83 -26.91
CA VAL A 195 38.10 -10.17 -25.78
C VAL A 195 38.87 -10.62 -24.55
N GLU A 196 39.83 -9.80 -24.12
CA GLU A 196 40.64 -10.07 -22.95
C GLU A 196 39.84 -9.71 -21.69
N GLY A 197 39.24 -10.71 -21.05
CA GLY A 197 38.71 -10.58 -19.70
C GLY A 197 39.80 -10.98 -18.70
N THR A 198 40.52 -10.02 -18.16
CA THR A 198 41.50 -10.30 -17.09
C THR A 198 40.77 -10.55 -15.76
N HIS A 199 40.80 -11.79 -15.30
CA HIS A 199 40.34 -12.17 -13.96
C HIS A 199 41.47 -11.99 -12.95
N LEU A 200 41.42 -10.93 -12.15
CA LEU A 200 42.26 -10.80 -10.95
C LEU A 200 41.45 -11.27 -9.74
N ALA A 201 41.75 -12.47 -9.27
CA ALA A 201 41.23 -12.98 -8.01
C ALA A 201 41.89 -12.22 -6.85
N ARG A 202 41.11 -11.37 -6.15
CA ARG A 202 41.44 -10.88 -4.81
C ARG A 202 40.66 -11.69 -3.76
N PRO A 203 41.18 -11.86 -2.54
CA PRO A 203 40.64 -12.82 -1.55
C PRO A 203 39.34 -12.38 -0.87
N GLU A 204 38.65 -11.35 -1.38
CA GLU A 204 37.39 -10.87 -0.82
C GLU A 204 36.32 -10.84 -1.91
N GLY A 205 35.77 -12.00 -2.28
CA GLY A 205 34.42 -12.21 -2.83
C GLY A 205 33.74 -11.18 -3.77
N VAL A 206 34.49 -10.34 -4.49
CA VAL A 206 33.96 -9.28 -5.36
C VAL A 206 34.42 -9.54 -6.78
N LEU A 207 33.46 -9.86 -7.66
CA LEU A 207 33.67 -9.91 -9.10
C LEU A 207 33.50 -8.49 -9.65
N GLU A 208 34.61 -7.87 -10.02
CA GLU A 208 34.63 -6.61 -10.76
C GLU A 208 34.76 -6.93 -12.25
N VAL A 209 33.76 -6.54 -13.04
CA VAL A 209 33.79 -6.67 -14.50
C VAL A 209 33.88 -5.27 -15.08
N GLN A 210 35.06 -4.91 -15.58
CA GLN A 210 35.27 -3.68 -16.33
C GLN A 210 34.87 -3.89 -17.79
N PHE A 211 34.05 -2.99 -18.32
CA PHE A 211 33.78 -2.90 -19.75
C PHE A 211 34.36 -1.59 -20.28
N SER A 212 35.38 -1.70 -21.13
CA SER A 212 35.88 -0.58 -21.93
C SER A 212 35.29 -0.68 -23.33
N PHE A 213 34.53 0.34 -23.73
CA PHE A 213 34.11 0.52 -25.11
C PHE A 213 35.04 1.54 -25.79
N SER A 214 35.52 1.20 -26.98
CA SER A 214 36.26 2.13 -27.83
C SER A 214 35.30 3.15 -28.44
N GLY A 215 35.19 4.32 -27.82
CA GLY A 215 34.56 5.50 -28.43
C GLY A 215 33.77 6.35 -27.44
N GLY A 216 34.41 7.42 -26.95
CA GLY A 216 33.71 8.56 -26.35
C GLY A 216 33.56 8.53 -24.83
N LEU A 217 34.18 9.52 -24.20
CA LEU A 217 34.25 9.77 -22.76
C LEU A 217 32.85 9.98 -22.14
N GLN A 218 32.32 9.03 -21.35
CA GLN A 218 31.28 9.31 -20.36
C GLN A 218 31.51 8.53 -19.06
N ARG A 219 31.24 9.21 -17.94
CA ARG A 219 31.46 8.79 -16.55
C ARG A 219 30.84 7.42 -16.25
N ALA A 220 31.64 6.55 -15.64
CA ALA A 220 31.17 5.33 -14.99
C ALA A 220 30.33 5.68 -13.75
N THR A 221 29.07 5.24 -13.72
CA THR A 221 28.23 5.24 -12.52
C THR A 221 28.06 3.82 -12.02
N THR A 222 28.62 3.55 -10.85
CA THR A 222 28.48 2.30 -10.09
C THR A 222 27.14 2.29 -9.37
N HIS A 223 26.21 1.46 -9.83
CA HIS A 223 24.98 1.17 -9.09
C HIS A 223 25.08 -0.20 -8.41
N ARG A 224 25.28 -0.19 -7.09
CA ARG A 224 25.11 -1.37 -6.23
C ARG A 224 23.64 -1.50 -5.85
N LEU A 225 22.99 -2.57 -6.32
CA LEU A 225 21.76 -3.07 -5.72
C LEU A 225 21.94 -4.56 -5.45
N HIS A 226 22.10 -4.90 -4.18
CA HIS A 226 22.11 -6.28 -3.70
C HIS A 226 20.66 -6.69 -3.41
N SER A 227 20.07 -7.50 -4.30
CA SER A 227 18.85 -8.23 -3.99
C SER A 227 19.16 -9.73 -3.97
N PRO A 228 19.19 -10.36 -2.78
CA PRO A 228 19.43 -11.80 -2.64
C PRO A 228 18.43 -12.67 -3.41
N ALA A 229 17.20 -12.15 -3.62
CA ALA A 229 16.13 -12.83 -4.33
C ALA A 229 16.45 -13.11 -5.81
N LEU A 230 17.31 -12.29 -6.45
CA LEU A 230 17.65 -12.45 -7.87
C LEU A 230 18.72 -13.50 -8.13
N ARG A 231 19.56 -13.86 -7.13
CA ARG A 231 20.48 -15.00 -7.24
C ARG A 231 19.75 -16.33 -7.07
N ALA A 232 18.76 -16.40 -6.18
CA ALA A 232 17.98 -17.61 -5.95
C ALA A 232 17.07 -17.99 -7.14
N ALA A 233 16.66 -17.03 -7.97
CA ALA A 233 15.81 -17.28 -9.13
C ALA A 233 16.56 -17.86 -10.34
N ALA A 234 17.90 -17.77 -10.38
CA ALA A 234 18.72 -18.32 -11.45
C ALA A 234 19.06 -19.81 -11.22
N ASP A 235 19.13 -20.24 -9.96
CA ASP A 235 19.53 -21.60 -9.56
C ASP A 235 18.34 -22.41 -9.03
N GLY A 236 17.50 -22.88 -9.94
CA GLY A 236 16.58 -23.99 -9.67
C GLY A 236 15.28 -23.66 -8.92
N VAL A 237 14.33 -24.59 -9.02
CA VAL A 237 13.02 -24.55 -8.38
C VAL A 237 13.22 -24.42 -6.86
N LEU A 238 13.00 -23.24 -6.29
CA LEU A 238 12.89 -23.07 -4.84
C LEU A 238 11.82 -24.01 -4.34
N THR A 239 12.26 -25.03 -3.59
CA THR A 239 11.32 -25.97 -2.99
C THR A 239 10.55 -25.25 -1.90
N SER A 240 9.34 -25.72 -1.55
CA SER A 240 8.59 -25.19 -0.41
C SER A 240 9.45 -25.10 0.86
N LYS A 241 10.39 -26.03 1.03
CA LYS A 241 11.36 -26.08 2.14
C LYS A 241 12.31 -24.87 2.15
N ASP A 242 12.71 -24.36 1.00
CA ASP A 242 13.61 -23.20 0.89
C ASP A 242 12.88 -21.90 1.22
N ASN A 243 11.60 -21.81 0.86
CA ASN A 243 10.74 -20.69 1.25
C ASN A 243 10.52 -20.62 2.77
N HIS A 244 10.34 -21.77 3.43
CA HIS A 244 10.23 -21.84 4.89
C HIS A 244 11.52 -21.38 5.59
N LYS A 245 12.68 -21.84 5.12
CA LYS A 245 13.98 -21.40 5.66
C LYS A 245 14.21 -19.90 5.49
N ALA A 246 13.93 -19.35 4.31
CA ALA A 246 14.05 -17.92 4.07
C ALA A 246 13.11 -17.09 4.95
N CYS A 247 11.89 -17.59 5.20
CA CYS A 247 10.93 -16.97 6.12
C CYS A 247 11.43 -17.00 7.57
N ASP A 248 11.93 -18.15 8.05
CA ASP A 248 12.52 -18.32 9.38
C ASP A 248 13.72 -17.38 9.59
N GLU A 249 14.65 -17.32 8.64
CA GLU A 249 15.79 -16.39 8.70
C GLU A 249 15.35 -14.93 8.79
N ARG A 250 14.38 -14.53 7.96
CA ARG A 250 13.82 -13.16 8.01
C ARG A 250 13.16 -12.87 9.35
N ASN A 251 12.42 -13.83 9.91
CA ASN A 251 11.77 -13.69 11.21
C ASN A 251 12.79 -13.54 12.32
N LYS A 252 13.88 -14.32 12.30
CA LYS A 252 14.98 -14.20 13.27
C LYS A 252 15.61 -12.81 13.25
N VAL A 253 15.90 -12.28 12.06
CA VAL A 253 16.48 -10.94 11.92
C VAL A 253 15.53 -9.86 12.44
N LEU A 254 14.24 -9.91 12.06
CA LEU A 254 13.25 -8.93 12.53
C LEU A 254 13.02 -9.02 14.04
N PHE A 255 12.97 -10.25 14.58
CA PHE A 255 12.79 -10.46 16.01
C PHE A 255 13.98 -9.95 16.81
N ASP A 256 15.21 -10.22 16.37
CA ASP A 256 16.42 -9.70 17.00
C ASP A 256 16.48 -8.16 16.97
N GLN A 257 16.10 -7.53 15.85
CA GLN A 257 15.96 -6.07 15.77
C GLN A 257 14.97 -5.53 16.82
N LEU A 258 13.77 -6.13 16.90
CA LEU A 258 12.76 -5.74 17.87
C LEU A 258 13.22 -5.96 19.33
N CYS A 259 13.95 -7.05 19.60
CA CYS A 259 14.54 -7.33 20.91
C CYS A 259 15.59 -6.29 21.30
N ARG A 260 16.42 -5.83 20.36
CA ARG A 260 17.40 -4.77 20.62
C ARG A 260 16.73 -3.44 20.90
N SER A 261 15.74 -3.05 20.09
CA SER A 261 15.00 -1.79 20.27
C SER A 261 14.21 -1.75 21.58
N HIS A 262 13.58 -2.86 21.97
CA HIS A 262 12.72 -2.91 23.15
C HIS A 262 13.36 -3.56 24.37
N GLY A 263 14.66 -3.88 24.32
CA GLY A 263 15.38 -4.62 25.36
C GLY A 263 15.39 -3.89 26.70
N ALA A 264 15.45 -2.56 26.69
CA ALA A 264 15.40 -1.74 27.91
C ALA A 264 14.07 -1.86 28.68
N TYR A 265 12.97 -2.23 28.00
CA TYR A 265 11.62 -2.28 28.57
C TYR A 265 11.15 -3.70 28.92
N SER A 266 12.02 -4.70 28.71
CA SER A 266 11.71 -6.11 28.90
C SER A 266 12.67 -6.72 29.90
N GLU A 267 12.17 -7.06 31.09
CA GLU A 267 12.95 -7.75 32.12
C GLU A 267 13.51 -9.09 31.60
N VAL A 268 12.70 -9.80 30.81
CA VAL A 268 13.09 -11.06 30.17
C VAL A 268 14.28 -10.84 29.24
N LEU A 269 14.27 -9.80 28.40
CA LEU A 269 15.39 -9.54 27.49
C LEU A 269 16.65 -9.07 28.21
N GLN A 270 16.52 -8.30 29.30
CA GLN A 270 17.65 -7.91 30.14
C GLN A 270 18.31 -9.15 30.78
N GLN A 271 17.51 -10.06 31.34
CA GLN A 271 18.00 -11.33 31.88
C GLN A 271 18.66 -12.19 30.79
N LEU A 272 18.06 -12.26 29.60
CA LEU A 272 18.62 -13.00 28.46
C LEU A 272 19.93 -12.41 27.96
N ALA A 273 20.09 -11.07 27.96
CA ALA A 273 21.33 -10.41 27.56
C ALA A 273 22.50 -10.75 28.50
N SER A 274 22.22 -10.98 29.79
CA SER A 274 23.21 -11.43 30.78
C SER A 274 23.50 -12.95 30.73
N SER A 275 22.62 -13.73 30.10
CA SER A 275 22.72 -15.19 30.08
C SER A 275 23.59 -15.68 28.92
N ARG A 276 24.46 -16.66 29.21
CA ARG A 276 25.27 -17.36 28.20
C ARG A 276 24.42 -18.06 27.13
N GLU A 277 23.18 -18.42 27.45
CA GLU A 277 22.25 -19.10 26.55
C GLU A 277 21.19 -18.17 25.94
N GLY A 278 21.35 -16.85 26.08
CA GLY A 278 20.36 -15.86 25.67
C GLY A 278 19.86 -16.04 24.22
N THR A 279 20.78 -16.25 23.28
CA THR A 279 20.47 -16.43 21.85
C THR A 279 19.70 -17.72 21.57
N VAL A 280 20.03 -18.81 22.27
CA VAL A 280 19.33 -20.10 22.16
C VAL A 280 17.90 -19.97 22.68
N ILE A 281 17.72 -19.29 23.80
CA ILE A 281 16.40 -19.07 24.39
C ILE A 281 15.56 -18.13 23.52
N GLN A 282 16.14 -17.06 22.97
CA GLN A 282 15.46 -16.20 21.99
C GLN A 282 14.97 -16.99 20.77
N SER A 283 15.81 -17.88 20.21
CA SER A 283 15.40 -18.75 19.12
C SER A 283 14.26 -19.71 19.52
N ARG A 284 14.27 -20.23 20.76
CA ARG A 284 13.19 -21.09 21.29
C ARG A 284 11.90 -20.33 21.56
N LEU A 285 11.97 -19.04 21.91
CA LEU A 285 10.81 -18.18 22.07
C LEU A 285 10.09 -17.97 20.74
N LEU A 286 10.85 -17.72 19.68
CA LEU A 286 10.30 -17.55 18.34
C LEU A 286 9.68 -18.84 17.79
N SER A 287 10.29 -20.00 18.07
CA SER A 287 9.80 -21.31 17.61
C SER A 287 8.49 -21.78 18.26
N LYS A 288 7.92 -21.03 19.23
CA LYS A 288 6.63 -21.36 19.84
C LYS A 288 5.43 -21.15 18.91
N VAL A 289 5.63 -20.42 17.81
CA VAL A 289 4.61 -20.13 16.80
C VAL A 289 5.13 -20.55 15.42
N SER A 290 4.23 -20.85 14.48
CA SER A 290 4.64 -21.19 13.11
C SER A 290 5.33 -20.02 12.43
N ASP A 291 6.28 -20.28 11.51
CA ASP A 291 7.03 -19.24 10.79
C ASP A 291 6.11 -18.23 10.09
N THR A 292 5.00 -18.71 9.52
CA THR A 292 4.01 -17.86 8.85
C THR A 292 3.26 -16.96 9.83
N THR A 293 3.00 -17.43 11.05
CA THR A 293 2.35 -16.64 12.10
C THR A 293 3.34 -15.64 12.70
N ALA A 294 4.58 -16.08 12.95
CA ALA A 294 5.67 -15.22 13.41
C ALA A 294 5.91 -14.06 12.42
N ALA A 295 6.01 -14.36 11.12
CA ALA A 295 6.20 -13.35 10.08
C ALA A 295 5.10 -12.29 10.10
N ARG A 296 3.84 -12.73 10.26
CA ARG A 296 2.69 -11.83 10.34
C ARG A 296 2.76 -10.96 11.59
N TYR A 297 3.00 -11.56 12.75
CA TYR A 297 3.01 -10.85 14.04
C TYR A 297 4.19 -9.89 14.16
N LEU A 298 5.40 -10.32 13.85
CA LEU A 298 6.59 -9.47 13.86
C LEU A 298 6.43 -8.27 12.94
N ARG A 299 5.85 -8.48 11.75
CA ARG A 299 5.62 -7.38 10.82
C ARG A 299 4.56 -6.40 11.34
N SER A 300 3.45 -6.89 11.90
CA SER A 300 2.44 -6.03 12.52
C SER A 300 2.98 -5.23 13.71
N VAL A 301 3.82 -5.86 14.54
CA VAL A 301 4.48 -5.19 15.68
C VAL A 301 5.43 -4.11 15.19
N GLN A 302 6.28 -4.41 14.21
CA GLN A 302 7.21 -3.43 13.63
C GLN A 302 6.48 -2.23 13.05
N LEU A 303 5.43 -2.47 12.25
CA LEU A 303 4.63 -1.39 11.67
C LEU A 303 3.95 -0.55 12.74
N PHE A 304 3.46 -1.19 13.82
CA PHE A 304 2.84 -0.49 14.93
C PHE A 304 3.79 0.45 15.65
N PHE A 305 4.97 -0.02 16.02
CA PHE A 305 5.93 0.83 16.71
C PHE A 305 6.49 1.92 15.79
N CYS A 306 6.66 1.65 14.49
CA CYS A 306 7.00 2.69 13.51
C CYS A 306 5.93 3.79 13.47
N ALA A 307 4.65 3.43 13.36
CA ALA A 307 3.56 4.40 13.36
C ALA A 307 3.42 5.15 14.70
N PHE A 308 3.65 4.47 15.82
CA PHE A 308 3.63 5.08 17.15
C PHE A 308 4.75 6.11 17.30
N GLU A 309 5.97 5.78 16.88
CA GLU A 309 7.11 6.70 16.88
C GLU A 309 6.88 7.89 15.92
N GLU A 310 6.30 7.65 14.73
CA GLU A 310 5.96 8.70 13.76
C GLU A 310 4.94 9.71 14.31
N LEU A 311 4.02 9.26 15.17
CA LEU A 311 3.07 10.13 15.86
C LEU A 311 3.69 10.86 17.07
N GLY A 312 4.99 10.69 17.31
CA GLY A 312 5.71 11.29 18.45
C GLY A 312 5.64 10.47 19.72
N GLY A 313 5.27 9.19 19.63
CA GLY A 313 5.21 8.27 20.76
C GLY A 313 6.60 7.86 21.24
N ASN A 314 6.73 7.71 22.56
CA ASN A 314 7.95 7.19 23.20
C ASN A 314 7.59 5.98 24.07
N MET A 315 8.43 4.95 24.03
CA MET A 315 8.32 3.75 24.87
C MET A 315 8.63 4.03 26.35
N ASP A 316 9.39 5.07 26.68
CA ASP A 316 9.65 5.47 28.07
C ASP A 316 8.39 6.02 28.77
N ALA A 317 7.52 6.67 28.00
CA ALA A 317 6.34 7.37 28.48
C ALA A 317 5.18 7.14 27.51
N ILE A 318 4.57 5.96 27.59
CA ILE A 318 3.49 5.58 26.68
C ILE A 318 2.22 6.34 27.06
N ASP A 319 1.86 7.31 26.21
CA ASP A 319 0.53 7.92 26.23
C ASP A 319 -0.48 6.94 25.61
N GLN A 320 -1.47 6.53 26.42
CA GLN A 320 -2.51 5.61 25.99
C GLN A 320 -3.35 6.16 24.82
N SER A 321 -3.58 7.48 24.77
CA SER A 321 -4.34 8.12 23.69
C SER A 321 -3.57 8.01 22.36
N LEU A 322 -2.30 8.38 22.37
CA LEU A 322 -1.41 8.27 21.21
C LEU A 322 -1.19 6.81 20.76
N PHE A 323 -1.12 5.89 21.72
CA PHE A 323 -1.02 4.45 21.43
C PHE A 323 -2.27 3.93 20.70
N LEU A 324 -3.45 4.41 21.08
CA LEU A 324 -4.70 4.12 20.37
C LEU A 324 -4.74 4.78 18.99
N ASP A 325 -4.25 6.02 18.87
CA ASP A 325 -4.18 6.71 17.57
C ASP A 325 -3.26 5.99 16.58
N ALA A 326 -2.10 5.50 17.02
CA ALA A 326 -1.21 4.65 16.22
C ALA A 326 -1.90 3.36 15.77
N PHE A 327 -2.67 2.75 16.66
CA PHE A 327 -3.46 1.57 16.35
C PHE A 327 -4.52 1.88 15.28
N PHE A 328 -5.23 2.99 15.42
CA PHE A 328 -6.25 3.43 14.47
C PHE A 328 -5.65 3.79 13.11
N ALA A 329 -4.52 4.49 13.09
CA ALA A 329 -3.80 4.84 11.87
C ALA A 329 -3.48 3.59 11.03
N LEU A 330 -2.97 2.53 11.67
CA LEU A 330 -2.72 1.26 11.00
C LEU A 330 -3.98 0.53 10.57
N SER A 331 -5.03 0.56 11.39
CA SER A 331 -6.30 -0.11 11.07
C SER A 331 -7.03 0.51 9.86
N ARG A 332 -6.80 1.81 9.62
CA ARG A 332 -7.40 2.57 8.51
C ARG A 332 -6.54 2.57 7.25
N GLY A 333 -5.27 2.16 7.34
CA GLY A 333 -4.35 2.02 6.22
C GLY A 333 -4.81 0.91 5.27
N SER A 334 -5.58 1.26 4.24
CA SER A 334 -6.12 0.30 3.26
C SER A 334 -5.05 -0.33 2.36
N GLU A 335 -3.82 0.19 2.38
CA GLU A 335 -2.75 -0.19 1.45
C GLU A 335 -1.93 -1.43 1.89
N SER A 336 -2.03 -1.86 3.16
CA SER A 336 -1.14 -2.89 3.73
C SER A 336 -1.77 -4.30 3.84
N GLY A 337 -2.50 -4.77 2.83
CA GLY A 337 -2.92 -6.19 2.71
C GLY A 337 -3.56 -6.82 3.98
N PRO A 338 -3.49 -8.15 4.19
CA PRO A 338 -4.09 -8.82 5.37
C PRO A 338 -3.44 -8.45 6.73
N LEU A 339 -2.43 -7.59 6.72
CA LEU A 339 -1.74 -7.07 7.90
C LEU A 339 -2.40 -5.79 8.47
N SER A 340 -3.30 -5.14 7.74
CA SER A 340 -4.01 -3.93 8.17
C SER A 340 -5.23 -4.18 9.05
N ASN A 341 -5.59 -5.45 9.29
CA ASN A 341 -6.71 -5.77 10.18
C ASN A 341 -6.34 -5.45 11.64
N SER A 342 -7.08 -4.53 12.26
CA SER A 342 -6.94 -4.14 13.68
C SER A 342 -6.87 -5.35 14.61
N ILE A 343 -7.69 -6.38 14.37
CA ILE A 343 -7.72 -7.60 15.18
C ILE A 343 -6.38 -8.34 15.10
N ASN A 344 -5.75 -8.37 13.93
CA ASN A 344 -4.46 -9.03 13.73
C ASN A 344 -3.33 -8.25 14.41
N VAL A 345 -3.35 -6.91 14.32
CA VAL A 345 -2.39 -6.05 15.02
C VAL A 345 -2.52 -6.24 16.53
N LEU A 346 -3.74 -6.25 17.06
CA LEU A 346 -3.95 -6.43 18.51
C LEU A 346 -3.50 -7.82 18.98
N LYS A 347 -3.79 -8.88 18.21
CA LYS A 347 -3.27 -10.23 18.51
C LYS A 347 -1.75 -10.27 18.50
N ALA A 348 -1.12 -9.62 17.54
CA ALA A 348 0.33 -9.53 17.44
C ALA A 348 0.94 -8.78 18.63
N LEU A 349 0.37 -7.63 19.01
CA LEU A 349 0.82 -6.85 20.18
C LEU A 349 0.63 -7.62 21.49
N ARG A 350 -0.51 -8.30 21.67
CA ARG A 350 -0.74 -9.16 22.85
C ARG A 350 0.26 -10.30 22.92
N TRP A 351 0.51 -10.96 21.79
CA TRP A 351 1.54 -12.00 21.69
C TRP A 351 2.92 -11.45 22.04
N TYR A 352 3.29 -10.30 21.48
CA TYR A 352 4.59 -9.67 21.69
C TYR A 352 4.80 -9.23 23.14
N LYS A 353 3.80 -8.56 23.74
CA LYS A 353 3.77 -8.19 25.16
C LYS A 353 3.93 -9.41 26.06
N LYS A 354 3.20 -10.50 25.76
CA LYS A 354 3.28 -11.75 26.53
C LYS A 354 4.63 -12.45 26.35
N LEU A 355 5.19 -12.44 25.15
CA LEU A 355 6.43 -13.15 24.83
C LEU A 355 7.63 -12.51 25.52
N LEU A 356 7.68 -11.19 25.56
CA LEU A 356 8.81 -10.42 26.08
C LEU A 356 8.55 -9.79 27.45
N ALA A 357 7.36 -9.94 28.02
CA ALA A 357 6.96 -9.33 29.29
C ALA A 357 7.27 -7.81 29.35
N ILE A 358 6.92 -7.08 28.29
CA ILE A 358 7.16 -5.63 28.21
C ILE A 358 6.20 -4.93 29.17
N SER A 359 6.74 -4.35 30.23
CA SER A 359 5.97 -3.81 31.36
C SER A 359 5.35 -2.44 31.06
N CYS A 360 5.98 -1.61 30.22
CA CYS A 360 5.49 -0.27 29.92
C CYS A 360 4.24 -0.25 29.01
N LEU A 361 3.96 -1.33 28.27
CA LEU A 361 2.81 -1.38 27.37
C LEU A 361 1.48 -1.33 28.13
N PRO A 362 0.45 -0.63 27.61
CA PRO A 362 -0.85 -0.53 28.25
C PRO A 362 -1.55 -1.89 28.36
N ASP A 363 -2.63 -1.96 29.13
CA ASP A 363 -3.43 -3.18 29.20
C ASP A 363 -4.17 -3.42 27.88
N LEU A 364 -3.57 -4.25 27.03
CA LEU A 364 -4.12 -4.66 25.74
C LEU A 364 -5.37 -5.56 25.88
N TYR A 365 -5.71 -6.02 27.08
CA TYR A 365 -6.95 -6.74 27.38
C TYR A 365 -8.07 -5.84 27.92
N GLY A 366 -7.77 -4.55 28.15
CA GLY A 366 -8.74 -3.57 28.62
C GLY A 366 -9.92 -3.37 27.67
N THR A 367 -10.97 -2.72 28.19
CA THR A 367 -12.21 -2.42 27.45
C THR A 367 -11.95 -1.62 26.18
N ALA A 368 -11.05 -0.64 26.23
CA ALA A 368 -10.68 0.20 25.07
C ALA A 368 -10.23 -0.64 23.86
N PHE A 369 -9.36 -1.63 24.05
CA PHE A 369 -8.89 -2.50 22.96
C PHE A 369 -9.86 -3.64 22.63
N SER A 370 -10.69 -4.05 23.60
CA SER A 370 -11.70 -5.08 23.40
C SER A 370 -12.83 -4.60 22.48
N LEU A 371 -13.24 -3.32 22.58
CA LEU A 371 -14.20 -2.72 21.66
C LEU A 371 -13.70 -2.72 20.21
N LEU A 372 -12.39 -2.55 20.00
CA LEU A 372 -11.76 -2.56 18.67
C LEU A 372 -11.69 -3.95 18.03
N SER A 373 -11.82 -4.99 18.86
CA SER A 373 -11.84 -6.38 18.41
C SER A 373 -13.23 -6.83 17.98
N SER A 374 -14.27 -6.04 18.30
CA SER A 374 -15.64 -6.35 17.94
C SER A 374 -15.83 -6.11 16.44
N PRO A 375 -16.23 -7.13 15.65
CA PRO A 375 -16.52 -6.92 14.25
C PRO A 375 -17.69 -5.94 14.13
N ALA A 376 -17.47 -4.79 13.51
CA ALA A 376 -18.48 -3.75 13.25
C ALA A 376 -19.70 -4.23 12.41
N GLY A 377 -19.78 -5.51 12.07
CA GLY A 377 -20.83 -6.12 11.23
C GLY A 377 -21.96 -6.82 12.00
N GLN A 378 -21.99 -6.77 13.34
CA GLN A 378 -23.10 -7.32 14.15
C GLN A 378 -23.75 -6.26 15.04
N GLU A 379 -23.46 -4.97 14.83
CA GLU A 379 -24.43 -3.95 15.18
C GLU A 379 -25.62 -4.13 14.24
N LYS A 380 -26.56 -5.01 14.64
CA LYS A 380 -27.95 -4.86 14.26
C LYS A 380 -28.21 -3.37 14.35
N ARG A 381 -28.67 -2.76 13.25
CA ARG A 381 -29.31 -1.44 13.25
C ARG A 381 -30.45 -1.49 14.27
N GLU A 382 -30.13 -1.38 15.54
CA GLU A 382 -31.07 -0.94 16.54
C GLU A 382 -31.28 0.51 16.16
N SER A 383 -32.39 0.72 15.44
CA SER A 383 -32.89 2.03 15.09
C SER A 383 -32.72 2.92 16.32
N ILE A 384 -31.98 4.02 16.15
CA ILE A 384 -31.94 5.12 17.12
C ILE A 384 -33.38 5.31 17.61
N PRO A 385 -33.67 5.19 18.92
CA PRO A 385 -35.02 5.40 19.39
C PRO A 385 -35.44 6.79 18.92
N LEU A 386 -36.47 6.83 18.06
CA LEU A 386 -37.06 8.08 17.60
C LEU A 386 -37.29 8.96 18.84
N PRO A 387 -36.85 10.23 18.85
CA PRO A 387 -37.10 11.10 19.98
C PRO A 387 -38.61 11.10 20.24
N LEU A 388 -39.00 10.67 21.45
CA LEU A 388 -40.39 10.53 21.91
C LEU A 388 -41.12 11.88 22.06
N SER A 389 -40.67 12.93 21.37
CA SER A 389 -41.24 14.27 21.39
C SER A 389 -42.50 14.44 20.53
N PHE A 390 -43.04 13.38 19.93
CA PHE A 390 -44.30 13.42 19.16
C PHE A 390 -45.49 12.72 19.82
N CYS A 391 -45.38 12.26 21.07
CA CYS A 391 -46.52 11.70 21.82
C CYS A 391 -46.85 12.53 23.06
N SER A 392 -47.26 13.77 22.85
CA SER A 392 -48.02 14.54 23.85
C SER A 392 -48.83 15.66 23.19
N PHE A 393 -49.99 15.31 22.65
CA PHE A 393 -51.11 16.25 22.55
C PHE A 393 -52.33 15.61 23.23
N PRO A 394 -52.71 16.10 24.42
CA PRO A 394 -53.99 15.75 25.03
C PRO A 394 -55.07 16.72 24.54
N GLY A 395 -56.21 16.17 24.15
CA GLY A 395 -57.50 16.86 24.23
C GLY A 395 -57.95 17.60 22.98
N ALA A 396 -58.82 16.95 22.20
CA ALA A 396 -59.98 17.61 21.62
C ALA A 396 -61.15 16.62 21.59
N HIS A 397 -62.16 16.90 22.40
CA HIS A 397 -63.47 16.29 22.35
C HIS A 397 -64.08 16.42 20.94
N SER A 398 -64.67 15.35 20.41
CA SER A 398 -66.04 15.41 19.88
C SER A 398 -66.64 14.01 19.72
N PRO A 399 -67.95 13.83 19.96
CA PRO A 399 -68.64 12.55 19.92
C PRO A 399 -69.25 12.26 18.54
N PHE A 400 -69.68 11.01 18.36
CA PHE A 400 -70.55 10.42 17.31
C PHE A 400 -69.88 9.36 16.43
N GLY A 401 -70.58 8.22 16.33
CA GLY A 401 -70.57 7.38 15.14
C GLY A 401 -70.26 5.90 15.40
N GLN A 402 -71.29 5.12 15.75
CA GLN A 402 -71.27 3.68 15.55
C GLN A 402 -71.11 3.35 14.05
N GLY A 403 -70.17 2.46 13.71
CA GLY A 403 -70.02 1.91 12.36
C GLY A 403 -69.03 0.74 12.34
N LYS A 404 -69.51 -0.44 11.94
CA LYS A 404 -68.79 -1.73 11.85
C LYS A 404 -67.72 -1.76 10.73
N PRO A 405 -66.83 -2.78 10.72
CA PRO A 405 -65.47 -2.66 10.18
C PRO A 405 -65.36 -2.96 8.68
N GLY A 406 -64.61 -2.13 7.97
CA GLY A 406 -64.22 -2.32 6.58
C GLY A 406 -62.71 -2.51 6.47
N ARG A 407 -62.31 -3.71 6.07
CA ARG A 407 -60.96 -4.11 5.64
C ARG A 407 -60.54 -3.20 4.47
N GLN A 408 -59.46 -2.42 4.59
CA GLN A 408 -58.85 -1.73 3.46
C GLN A 408 -57.33 -1.84 3.50
N ASP A 409 -56.82 -2.19 2.33
CA ASP A 409 -55.44 -2.47 1.98
C ASP A 409 -54.54 -1.24 2.14
N LEU A 410 -53.41 -1.42 2.84
CA LEU A 410 -52.31 -0.46 2.85
C LEU A 410 -51.38 -0.75 1.67
N GLY A 411 -51.71 -0.18 0.52
CA GLY A 411 -50.86 -0.16 -0.66
C GLY A 411 -50.83 1.23 -1.28
N GLY A 412 -49.86 2.05 -0.88
CA GLY A 412 -49.48 3.26 -1.60
C GLY A 412 -49.53 4.55 -0.78
N LEU A 413 -48.36 5.06 -0.39
CA LEU A 413 -48.19 6.45 -0.01
C LEU A 413 -46.83 6.98 -0.50
N LEU A 414 -46.90 7.40 -1.77
CA LEU A 414 -46.37 8.63 -2.36
C LEU A 414 -45.15 9.31 -1.72
N LEU A 415 -44.06 9.31 -2.50
CA LEU A 415 -42.97 10.29 -2.49
C LEU A 415 -43.51 11.72 -2.67
N GLY A 416 -43.48 12.52 -1.60
CA GLY A 416 -43.58 13.98 -1.68
C GLY A 416 -42.22 14.62 -1.94
N ARG A 417 -41.96 15.02 -3.19
CA ARG A 417 -40.86 15.94 -3.54
C ARG A 417 -41.20 17.35 -3.07
N TYR A 418 -40.51 17.86 -2.05
CA TYR A 418 -40.49 19.30 -1.79
C TYR A 418 -39.50 19.98 -2.75
N ARG A 419 -40.02 20.79 -3.67
CA ARG A 419 -39.25 21.80 -4.41
C ARG A 419 -39.30 23.09 -3.60
N CYS A 420 -38.15 23.56 -3.13
CA CYS A 420 -38.01 24.94 -2.65
C CYS A 420 -37.93 25.87 -3.88
N GLN A 421 -38.88 26.80 -4.00
CA GLN A 421 -38.73 28.00 -4.83
C GLN A 421 -37.82 29.01 -4.10
N PRO A 422 -36.95 29.75 -4.80
CA PRO A 422 -36.28 30.91 -4.23
C PRO A 422 -37.23 32.13 -4.23
N PRO A 423 -37.03 33.09 -3.30
CA PRO A 423 -37.80 34.32 -3.30
C PRO A 423 -37.34 35.24 -4.42
N LEU A 424 -38.30 35.93 -5.01
CA LEU A 424 -38.10 37.04 -5.93
C LEU A 424 -37.47 38.22 -5.17
N CYS A 425 -36.35 38.70 -5.68
CA CYS A 425 -35.90 40.09 -5.61
C CYS A 425 -35.34 40.44 -7.00
#